data_AF-M3Z2L1-F1
#
_entry.id   AF-M3Z2L1-F1
#
_cell.length_a   1.000
_cell.length_b   1.000
_cell.length_c   1.000
_cell.angle_alpha   90.00
_cell.angle_beta   90.00
_cell.angle_gamma   90.00
#
_symmetry.space_group_name_H-M   'P 1'
#
loop_
_entity.id
_entity.type
_entity.pdbx_description
1 polymer ?
#
loop_
_entity_poly.entity_id
_entity_poly.type
_entity_poly.pdbx_seq_one_letter_code
_entity_poly.pdbx_strand_id
1 'polypeptide(L)'
;MLGMDTEPGIYLRTLTDLFRAIEEARDHADCSVSMSYLEIYNEVIRDLLNPSSGFLDLREDSRGNIQIAGIMEVSTSNAQEVRVT
;
A
#
# COMPACT_ATOMS: atom_id res chain seq x y z
N MET A 1 -7.63 12.64 -2.76
CA MET A 1 -6.96 11.64 -1.90
C MET A 1 -5.46 11.90 -1.74
N LEU A 2 -4.70 12.14 -2.82
CA LEU A 2 -3.26 12.42 -2.77
C LEU A 2 -2.92 13.81 -2.17
N GLY A 3 -3.64 14.86 -2.58
CA GLY A 3 -3.37 16.25 -2.20
C GLY A 3 -2.26 16.88 -3.04
N MET A 4 -1.72 18.00 -2.56
CA MET A 4 -0.54 18.68 -3.13
C MET A 4 0.60 18.70 -2.11
N ASP A 5 1.82 19.02 -2.54
CA ASP A 5 2.98 19.06 -1.64
C ASP A 5 2.81 20.04 -0.47
N THR A 6 2.15 21.18 -0.71
CA THR A 6 1.86 22.19 0.32
C THR A 6 0.65 21.85 1.18
N GLU A 7 -0.25 21.01 0.67
CA GLU A 7 -1.48 20.59 1.35
C GLU A 7 -1.70 19.09 1.08
N PRO A 8 -1.01 18.22 1.83
CA PRO A 8 -1.05 16.80 1.59
C PRO A 8 -2.44 16.24 1.85
N GLY A 9 -2.82 15.23 1.08
CA GLY A 9 -4.12 14.58 1.18
C GLY A 9 -4.13 13.47 2.23
N ILE A 10 -5.20 12.68 2.20
CA ILE A 10 -5.47 11.62 3.16
C ILE A 10 -4.36 10.56 3.14
N TYR A 11 -3.85 10.15 1.98
CA TYR A 11 -2.83 9.09 1.91
C TYR A 11 -1.60 9.39 2.76
N LEU A 12 -1.01 10.58 2.57
CA LEU A 12 0.20 10.95 3.31
C LEU A 12 -0.11 11.21 4.79
N ARG A 13 -1.25 11.85 5.11
CA ARG A 13 -1.66 12.11 6.50
C ARG A 13 -1.89 10.82 7.27
N THR A 14 -2.64 9.89 6.70
CA THR A 14 -2.92 8.58 7.31
C THR A 14 -1.66 7.77 7.52
N LEU A 15 -0.76 7.71 6.53
CA LEU A 15 0.51 7.02 6.68
C LEU A 15 1.39 7.68 7.76
N THR A 16 1.40 9.01 7.83
CA THR A 16 2.13 9.74 8.87
C THR A 16 1.64 9.38 10.27
N ASP A 17 0.32 9.37 10.48
CA ASP A 17 -0.27 9.01 11.76
C ASP A 17 -0.08 7.52 12.09
N LEU A 18 -0.16 6.64 11.09
CA LEU A 18 0.08 5.20 11.23
C LEU A 18 1.50 4.91 11.70
N PHE A 19 2.51 5.48 11.04
CA PHE A 19 3.91 5.26 11.44
C PHE A 19 4.23 5.89 12.80
N ARG A 20 3.60 7.02 13.16
CA ARG A 20 3.69 7.58 14.51
C ARG A 20 3.15 6.60 15.55
N ALA A 21 1.98 6.02 15.31
CA ALA A 21 1.37 5.05 16.23
C ALA A 21 2.21 3.76 16.36
N ILE A 22 2.84 3.31 15.27
CA ILE A 22 3.76 2.16 15.32
C ILE A 22 4.97 2.47 16.19
N GLU A 23 5.59 3.64 16.06
CA GLU A 23 6.76 3.99 16.88
C GLU A 23 6.37 4.12 18.37
N GLU A 24 5.20 4.69 18.68
CA GLU A 24 4.67 4.75 20.04
C GLU A 24 4.41 3.36 20.66
N ALA A 25 4.11 2.36 19.83
CA ALA A 25 3.84 0.97 20.25
C ALA A 25 5.07 0.06 20.17
N ARG A 26 6.24 0.57 19.77
CA ARG A 26 7.43 -0.23 19.45
C ARG A 26 7.94 -1.09 20.61
N ASP A 27 7.77 -0.63 21.85
CA ASP A 27 8.17 -1.38 23.05
C ASP A 27 7.21 -2.55 23.38
N HIS A 28 6.07 -2.63 22.68
CA HIS A 28 5.02 -3.61 22.94
C HIS A 28 4.78 -4.57 21.78
N ALA A 29 5.12 -4.18 20.54
CA ALA A 29 4.91 -4.99 19.36
C ALA A 29 5.91 -4.67 18.25
N ASP A 30 6.41 -5.73 17.59
CA ASP A 30 7.10 -5.60 16.31
C ASP A 30 6.07 -5.48 15.19
N CYS A 31 6.22 -4.46 14.35
CA CYS A 31 5.31 -4.19 13.25
C CYS A 31 6.08 -4.12 11.93
N SER A 32 5.54 -4.77 10.89
CA SER A 32 5.99 -4.66 9.51
C SER A 32 4.87 -4.07 8.66
N VAL A 33 5.18 -3.04 7.87
CA VAL A 33 4.22 -2.39 6.98
C VAL A 33 4.64 -2.66 5.53
N SER A 34 3.73 -3.22 4.75
CA SER A 34 3.83 -3.32 3.30
C SER A 34 2.69 -2.55 2.64
N MET A 35 2.93 -2.09 1.41
CA MET A 35 1.95 -1.41 0.59
C MET A 35 2.01 -1.92 -0.85
N SER A 36 0.83 -2.07 -1.44
CA SER A 36 0.64 -2.23 -2.88
C SER A 36 -0.09 -1.03 -3.46
N TYR A 37 0.17 -0.73 -4.73
CA TYR A 37 -0.54 0.33 -5.46
C TYR A 37 -0.98 -0.22 -6.81
N LEU A 38 -2.26 -0.10 -7.12
CA LEU A 38 -2.88 -0.73 -8.27
C LEU A 38 -3.94 0.15 -8.90
N GLU A 39 -4.21 -0.12 -10.17
CA GLU A 39 -5.32 0.44 -10.92
C GLU A 39 -6.30 -0.67 -11.26
N ILE A 40 -7.60 -0.38 -11.15
CA ILE A 40 -8.67 -1.20 -11.73
C ILE A 40 -9.31 -0.36 -12.82
N TYR A 41 -9.12 -0.77 -14.08
CA TYR A 41 -9.68 -0.08 -15.23
C TYR A 41 -10.37 -1.09 -16.14
N ASN A 42 -11.65 -0.89 -16.40
CA ASN A 42 -12.47 -1.80 -17.20
C ASN A 42 -12.36 -3.26 -16.74
N GLU A 43 -12.51 -3.47 -15.42
CA GLU A 43 -12.39 -4.77 -14.75
C GLU A 43 -11.01 -5.45 -14.88
N VAL A 44 -9.99 -4.74 -15.38
CA VAL A 44 -8.61 -5.23 -15.45
C VAL A 44 -7.79 -4.64 -14.32
N ILE A 45 -7.16 -5.50 -13.53
CA ILE A 45 -6.26 -5.13 -12.44
C ILE A 45 -4.84 -4.98 -13.00
N ARG A 46 -4.21 -3.84 -12.73
CA ARG A 46 -2.82 -3.55 -13.06
C ARG A 46 -2.04 -3.14 -11.84
N ASP A 47 -0.85 -3.71 -11.70
CA ASP A 47 0.12 -3.26 -10.71
C ASP A 47 0.76 -1.94 -11.15
N LEU A 48 0.61 -0.90 -10.34
CA LEU A 48 1.24 0.40 -10.59
C LEU A 48 2.68 0.46 -10.06
N LEU A 49 3.07 -0.45 -9.17
CA LEU A 49 4.45 -0.58 -8.66
C LEU A 49 5.30 -1.47 -9.57
N ASN A 50 4.67 -2.42 -10.28
CA ASN A 50 5.32 -3.25 -11.29
C ASN A 50 4.53 -3.30 -12.61
N PRO A 51 4.61 -2.27 -13.46
CA PRO A 51 3.88 -2.24 -14.74
C PRO A 51 4.20 -3.40 -15.70
N SER A 52 5.30 -4.13 -15.46
CA SER A 52 5.70 -5.29 -16.26
C SER A 52 5.04 -6.60 -15.83
N SER A 53 4.26 -6.61 -14.73
CA SER A 53 3.58 -7.80 -14.21
C SER A 53 2.48 -8.34 -15.13
N GLY A 54 2.04 -7.55 -16.11
CA GLY A 54 0.84 -7.84 -16.89
C GLY A 54 -0.44 -7.66 -16.06
N PHE A 55 -1.52 -8.31 -16.49
CA PHE A 55 -2.81 -8.27 -15.78
C PHE A 55 -2.81 -9.24 -14.59
N LEU A 56 -3.39 -8.80 -13.49
CA LEU A 56 -3.47 -9.58 -12.26
C LEU A 56 -4.89 -10.13 -12.04
N ASP A 57 -4.95 -11.28 -11.38
CA ASP A 57 -6.21 -11.95 -11.01
C ASP A 57 -6.48 -11.88 -9.51
N LEU A 58 -7.77 -11.86 -9.16
CA LEU A 58 -8.22 -12.07 -7.79
C LEU A 58 -8.23 -13.56 -7.46
N ARG A 59 -7.76 -13.91 -6.26
CA ARG A 59 -7.80 -15.26 -5.70
C ARG A 59 -8.38 -15.22 -4.30
N GLU A 60 -9.04 -16.30 -3.93
CA GLU A 60 -9.55 -16.53 -2.58
C GLU A 60 -8.71 -17.63 -1.92
N ASP A 61 -8.23 -17.40 -0.71
CA ASP A 61 -7.53 -18.43 0.05
C ASP A 61 -8.51 -19.39 0.77
N SER A 62 -7.98 -20.42 1.42
CA SER A 62 -8.80 -21.43 2.13
C SER A 62 -9.59 -20.87 3.32
N ARG A 63 -9.32 -19.63 3.73
CA ARG A 63 -10.01 -18.93 4.82
C ARG A 63 -11.01 -17.91 4.30
N GLY A 64 -11.16 -17.77 2.98
CA GLY A 64 -12.04 -16.80 2.33
C GLY A 64 -11.44 -15.41 2.18
N ASN A 65 -10.12 -15.24 2.39
CA ASN A 65 -9.49 -13.94 2.17
C ASN A 65 -9.25 -13.72 0.68
N ILE A 66 -9.71 -12.58 0.17
CA ILE A 66 -9.45 -12.14 -1.20
C ILE A 66 -8.06 -11.53 -1.28
N GLN A 67 -7.27 -11.97 -2.25
CA GLN A 67 -5.91 -11.52 -2.52
C GLN A 67 -5.72 -11.31 -4.03
N ILE A 68 -4.81 -10.42 -4.39
CA ILE A 68 -4.43 -10.21 -5.79
C ILE A 68 -3.16 -11.01 -6.03
N ALA A 69 -3.24 -12.02 -6.89
CA ALA A 69 -2.12 -12.92 -7.11
C ALA A 69 -1.00 -12.23 -7.91
N GLY A 70 0.19 -12.19 -7.32
CA GLY A 70 1.37 -11.64 -7.99
C GLY A 70 1.50 -10.12 -7.93
N ILE A 71 0.66 -9.44 -7.13
CA ILE A 71 0.84 -8.01 -6.87
C ILE A 71 2.14 -7.74 -6.11
N MET A 72 2.85 -6.68 -6.49
CA MET A 72 4.04 -6.23 -5.80
C MET A 72 3.65 -5.57 -4.48
N GLU A 73 4.32 -6.00 -3.42
CA GLU A 73 4.30 -5.37 -2.11
C GLU A 73 5.66 -4.74 -1.83
N VAL A 74 5.66 -3.47 -1.47
CA VAL A 74 6.87 -2.74 -1.04
C VAL A 74 6.80 -2.55 0.46
N SER A 75 7.80 -3.06 1.17
CA SER A 75 7.98 -2.78 2.59
C SER A 75 8.39 -1.33 2.77
N THR A 76 7.72 -0.62 3.67
CA THR A 76 8.01 0.80 3.95
C THR A 76 8.13 1.03 5.44
N SER A 77 9.01 1.95 5.83
CA SER A 77 9.30 2.25 7.23
C SER A 77 8.84 3.63 7.67
N ASN A 78 8.47 4.48 6.71
CA ASN A 78 7.98 5.84 6.96
C ASN A 78 7.08 6.33 5.81
N ALA A 79 6.35 7.42 6.06
CA ALA A 79 5.40 7.98 5.10
C ALA A 79 6.07 8.66 3.89
N GLN A 80 7.34 9.07 4.01
CA GLN A 80 8.07 9.80 2.97
C GLN A 80 8.51 8.88 1.82
N GLU A 81 8.70 7.58 2.09
CA GLU A 81 9.00 6.54 1.10
C GLU A 81 7.84 6.29 0.11
N VAL A 82 6.61 6.70 0.47
CA VAL A 82 5.38 6.44 -0.32
C VAL A 82 5.13 7.51 -1.40
N ARG A 83 6.13 8.33 -1.73
CA ARG A 83 6.00 9.32 -2.82
C ARG A 83 6.01 8.62 -4.18
N VAL A 84 4.81 8.47 -4.75
CA VAL A 84 4.62 8.11 -6.15
C VAL A 84 5.17 9.26 -7.01
N THR A 85 6.20 8.99 -7.81
CA THR A 85 6.82 9.97 -8.74
C THR A 85 5.99 10.08 -10.01
#